data_AF-I4DPB0-F1
#
_entry.id   AF-I4DPB0-F1
#
_cell.length_a   1.000
_cell.length_b   1.000
_cell.length_c   1.000
_cell.angle_alpha   90.00
_cell.angle_beta   90.00
_cell.angle_gamma   90.00
#
_symmetry.space_group_name_H-M   'P 1'
#
loop_
_entity.id
_entity.type
_entity.pdbx_description
1 polymer ?
#
loop_
_entity_poly.entity_id
_entity_poly.type
_entity_poly.pdbx_seq_one_letter_code
_entity_poly.pdbx_strand_id
1 'polypeptide(L)'
;KHFIAFSADQTSLEIYEYRGASAAGDLVAGYPADLLNADADVHHRIRTHIFYRFFKPKFTVNVCQQRLVLRSERNPGQLPFIEQQLNRECSLFTEDGRYVIVGSAGHIPDDLRPHFYHIHTNNEAVTPTLRSALEDYSLHLVDLHQGKLCDTKHFRIDKIYLSHNQGIYLYKEMLAVLSVQHQTIHLFQIVDGMLIEIRKIGRFCFDDDPFIVNSVFTPQTSERPFHEETINSLKHRLLVFLFKRAKSISDSTNDPFELRKFYKYFDMFKSLRMWKMQLLDEDHLFIKYASEEVVTLRVAEPNSQSSFFVIYNISGSKILAVYENTSEALLQLFENYCDCFRNARLCADSQFTCSPSNNLYARLTQQRFKQTIVRAIYGGRTEATKRILAQLPISAQSYSGSPYLDLGLFSYDDKWVSVMERPKAYGEYPIRFYARDSGLLKFKIYAGVIGQSVPASARRLVAFTFHPTDPFAISVQRTNSDYIVNFHIRNAVFS
;
A
#
# COMPACT_ATOMS: atom_id res chain seq x y z
N LYS A 1 -1.19 -4.06 -20.86
CA LYS A 1 -2.33 -3.94 -21.81
C LYS A 1 -2.98 -2.57 -21.72
N HIS A 2 -3.44 -2.15 -20.55
CA HIS A 2 -3.95 -0.80 -20.32
C HIS A 2 -2.92 0.04 -19.56
N PHE A 3 -2.91 1.35 -19.82
CA PHE A 3 -2.24 2.37 -19.00
C PHE A 3 -3.31 3.27 -18.44
N ILE A 4 -3.22 3.60 -17.15
CA ILE A 4 -4.21 4.42 -16.46
C ILE A 4 -3.55 5.71 -16.02
N ALA A 5 -4.25 6.83 -16.22
CA ALA A 5 -3.90 8.11 -15.67
C ALA A 5 -5.07 8.70 -14.90
N PHE A 6 -4.75 9.56 -13.94
CA PHE A 6 -5.73 10.39 -13.26
C PHE A 6 -5.80 11.74 -13.96
N SER A 7 -7.00 12.26 -14.15
CA SER A 7 -7.22 13.59 -14.69
C SER A 7 -6.55 14.66 -13.80
N ALA A 8 -6.25 15.83 -14.38
CA ALA A 8 -5.56 16.91 -13.67
C ALA A 8 -6.35 17.40 -12.44
N ASP A 9 -7.67 17.46 -12.57
CA ASP A 9 -8.65 17.81 -11.53
C ASP A 9 -8.98 16.65 -10.55
N GLN A 10 -8.41 15.46 -10.77
CA GLN A 10 -8.59 14.28 -9.91
C GLN A 10 -10.04 13.79 -9.79
N THR A 11 -10.87 14.06 -10.79
CA THR A 11 -12.28 13.63 -10.81
C THR A 11 -12.50 12.38 -11.67
N SER A 12 -11.62 12.15 -12.64
CA SER A 12 -11.81 11.16 -13.68
C SER A 12 -10.60 10.28 -13.89
N LEU A 13 -10.87 9.06 -14.34
CA LEU A 13 -9.89 8.04 -14.67
C LEU A 13 -9.78 7.93 -16.18
N GLU A 14 -8.60 8.18 -16.71
CA GLU A 14 -8.30 8.06 -18.14
C GLU A 14 -7.65 6.71 -18.42
N ILE A 15 -8.26 5.95 -19.32
CA ILE A 15 -7.86 4.60 -19.68
C ILE A 15 -7.31 4.62 -21.10
N TYR A 16 -6.05 4.21 -21.22
CA TYR A 16 -5.34 4.14 -22.48
C TYR A 16 -5.02 2.69 -22.85
N GLU A 17 -5.07 2.38 -24.14
CA GLU A 17 -4.58 1.14 -24.72
C GLU A 17 -3.08 1.28 -25.04
N TYR A 18 -2.25 0.39 -24.50
CA TYR A 18 -0.82 0.36 -24.78
C TYR A 18 -0.54 -0.33 -26.12
N ARG A 19 0.13 0.37 -27.04
CA ARG A 19 0.42 -0.08 -28.41
C ARG A 19 1.76 -0.82 -28.57
N GLY A 20 2.49 -1.06 -27.48
CA GLY A 20 3.76 -1.79 -27.48
C GLY A 20 5.00 -0.88 -27.52
N ALA A 21 6.14 -1.44 -27.13
CA ALA A 21 7.39 -0.68 -26.99
C ALA A 21 8.00 -0.17 -28.31
N SER A 22 7.61 -0.76 -29.45
CA SER A 22 8.05 -0.34 -30.79
C SER A 22 7.16 0.71 -31.44
N ALA A 23 6.05 1.13 -30.80
CA ALA A 23 5.05 2.01 -31.41
C ALA A 23 5.56 3.41 -31.80
N ALA A 24 6.65 3.87 -31.17
CA ALA A 24 7.33 5.12 -31.51
C ALA A 24 8.68 4.90 -32.21
N GLY A 25 8.97 3.68 -32.70
CA GLY A 25 10.25 3.34 -33.30
C GLY A 25 10.59 4.20 -34.51
N ASP A 26 9.60 4.54 -35.34
CA ASP A 26 9.76 5.42 -36.51
C ASP A 26 10.06 6.88 -36.13
N LEU A 27 9.56 7.36 -34.98
CA LEU A 27 9.85 8.69 -34.47
C LEU A 27 11.28 8.83 -33.94
N VAL A 28 11.90 7.72 -33.54
CA VAL A 28 13.20 7.69 -32.86
C VAL A 28 14.28 7.04 -33.75
N ALA A 29 13.90 6.40 -34.86
CA ALA A 29 14.80 5.81 -35.84
C ALA A 29 15.73 6.89 -36.44
N GLY A 30 17.03 6.59 -36.46
CA GLY A 30 18.06 7.48 -37.00
C GLY A 30 18.63 8.50 -36.02
N TYR A 31 18.09 8.61 -34.80
CA TYR A 31 18.65 9.49 -33.77
C TYR A 31 19.59 8.74 -32.83
N PRO A 32 20.87 9.15 -32.71
CA PRO A 32 21.80 8.55 -31.77
C PRO A 32 21.38 8.86 -30.31
N ALA A 33 21.80 7.98 -29.40
CA ALA A 33 21.34 7.94 -28.00
C ALA A 33 21.60 9.22 -27.19
N ASP A 34 22.53 10.09 -27.62
CA ASP A 34 23.02 11.25 -26.85
C ASP A 34 22.52 12.62 -27.40
N LEU A 35 21.54 12.64 -28.30
CA LEU A 35 21.19 13.85 -29.08
C LEU A 35 19.78 14.42 -28.86
N LEU A 36 19.29 14.42 -27.62
CA LEU A 36 18.12 15.21 -27.21
C LEU A 36 18.33 16.74 -27.29
N ASN A 37 19.53 17.20 -27.67
CA ASN A 37 19.94 18.61 -27.59
C ASN A 37 20.33 19.29 -28.93
N ALA A 38 20.30 18.64 -30.10
CA ALA A 38 20.83 19.29 -31.33
C ALA A 38 19.80 19.86 -32.31
N ASP A 39 18.54 19.43 -32.29
CA ASP A 39 17.52 19.98 -33.19
C ASP A 39 16.21 20.21 -32.45
N ALA A 40 15.89 21.48 -32.22
CA ALA A 40 14.75 21.91 -31.41
C ALA A 40 13.41 21.50 -32.05
N ASP A 41 13.33 21.50 -33.38
CA ASP A 41 12.10 21.22 -34.12
C ASP A 41 11.78 19.72 -34.10
N VAL A 42 12.80 18.87 -34.27
CA VAL A 42 12.68 17.41 -34.12
C VAL A 42 12.28 17.05 -32.69
N HIS A 43 12.94 17.65 -31.70
CA HIS A 43 12.64 17.39 -30.30
C HIS A 43 11.20 17.79 -29.94
N HIS A 44 10.73 18.93 -30.45
CA HIS A 44 9.34 19.36 -30.29
C HIS A 44 8.37 18.36 -30.92
N ARG A 45 8.62 17.92 -32.16
CA ARG A 45 7.79 16.94 -32.87
C ARG A 45 7.66 15.62 -32.10
N ILE A 46 8.78 15.09 -31.58
CA ILE A 46 8.79 13.85 -30.80
C ILE A 46 7.98 14.05 -29.51
N ARG A 47 8.24 15.10 -28.74
CA ARG A 47 7.56 15.34 -27.46
C ARG A 47 6.05 15.49 -27.60
N THR A 48 5.58 16.12 -28.68
CA THR A 48 4.15 16.32 -28.93
C THR A 48 3.41 15.02 -29.27
N HIS A 49 4.08 14.06 -29.92
CA HIS A 49 3.42 12.85 -30.42
C HIS A 49 3.72 11.58 -29.63
N ILE A 50 4.86 11.49 -28.95
CA ILE A 50 5.38 10.24 -28.36
C ILE A 50 4.38 9.57 -27.41
N PHE A 51 3.66 10.35 -26.60
CA PHE A 51 2.64 9.82 -25.69
C PHE A 51 1.54 9.08 -26.44
N TYR A 52 0.93 9.73 -27.44
CA TYR A 52 -0.18 9.15 -28.22
C TYR A 52 0.25 8.00 -29.15
N ARG A 53 1.56 7.84 -29.40
CA ARG A 53 2.09 6.65 -30.09
C ARG A 53 2.04 5.44 -29.18
N PHE A 54 2.49 5.57 -27.94
CA PHE A 54 2.46 4.47 -26.97
C PHE A 54 1.06 4.21 -26.42
N PHE A 55 0.28 5.26 -26.21
CA PHE A 55 -0.97 5.21 -25.46
C PHE A 55 -2.11 5.80 -26.29
N LYS A 56 -2.99 4.93 -26.78
CA LYS A 56 -4.22 5.35 -27.47
C LYS A 56 -5.31 5.58 -26.42
N PRO A 57 -5.95 6.76 -26.37
CA PRO A 57 -7.07 6.98 -25.46
C PRO A 57 -8.20 6.01 -25.81
N LYS A 58 -8.73 5.33 -24.80
CA LYS A 58 -9.81 4.35 -24.94
C LYS A 58 -11.09 4.86 -24.27
N PHE A 59 -11.00 5.22 -22.99
CA PHE A 59 -12.13 5.72 -22.21
C PHE A 59 -11.70 6.80 -21.22
N THR A 60 -12.62 7.69 -20.87
CA THR A 60 -12.50 8.60 -19.73
C THR A 60 -13.70 8.36 -18.83
N VAL A 61 -13.47 7.82 -17.65
CA VAL A 61 -14.52 7.46 -16.69
C VAL A 61 -14.59 8.55 -15.63
N ASN A 62 -15.71 9.24 -15.54
CA ASN A 62 -15.95 10.18 -14.43
C ASN A 62 -16.27 9.38 -13.16
N VAL A 63 -15.43 9.52 -12.13
CA VAL A 63 -15.52 8.75 -10.88
C VAL A 63 -16.07 9.62 -9.76
N CYS A 64 -15.44 10.77 -9.51
CA CYS A 64 -15.91 11.74 -8.53
C CYS A 64 -16.79 12.77 -9.23
N GLN A 65 -18.10 12.70 -9.01
CA GLN A 65 -19.01 13.75 -9.46
C GLN A 65 -18.89 14.96 -8.52
N GLN A 66 -18.50 16.12 -9.05
CA GLN A 66 -18.79 17.42 -8.44
C GLN A 66 -20.30 17.62 -8.40
N ARG A 67 -20.98 17.07 -7.41
CA ARG A 67 -22.35 17.48 -7.11
C ARG A 67 -22.25 18.81 -6.40
N LEU A 68 -22.63 19.88 -7.11
CA LEU A 68 -22.93 21.17 -6.50
C LEU A 68 -23.74 20.92 -5.24
N VAL A 69 -23.23 21.41 -4.11
CA VAL A 69 -23.89 21.39 -2.80
C VAL A 69 -25.14 22.26 -2.90
N LEU A 70 -26.19 21.75 -3.56
CA LEU A 70 -27.53 22.21 -3.27
C LEU A 70 -27.81 21.69 -1.88
N ARG A 71 -27.69 22.56 -0.87
CA ARG A 71 -28.28 22.33 0.44
C ARG A 71 -29.69 21.85 0.19
N SER A 72 -29.94 20.56 0.38
CA SER A 72 -31.30 20.05 0.31
C SER A 72 -32.02 20.62 1.52
N GLU A 73 -32.72 21.74 1.33
CA GLU A 73 -33.63 22.33 2.32
C GLU A 73 -34.69 21.31 2.80
N ARG A 74 -34.82 20.18 2.12
CA ARG A 74 -35.76 19.10 2.43
C ARG A 74 -35.30 18.16 3.54
N ASN A 75 -34.02 18.10 3.92
CA ASN A 75 -33.52 17.20 4.97
C ASN A 75 -32.36 17.82 5.79
N PRO A 76 -32.64 18.60 6.86
CA PRO A 76 -31.63 19.26 7.69
C PRO A 76 -30.73 18.31 8.51
N GLY A 77 -30.99 17.00 8.51
CA GLY A 77 -30.19 16.00 9.25
C GLY A 77 -29.15 15.25 8.41
N GLN A 78 -29.09 15.47 7.08
CA GLN A 78 -28.14 14.75 6.21
C GLN A 78 -26.89 15.62 6.00
N LEU A 79 -25.74 15.14 6.46
CA LEU A 79 -24.46 15.82 6.22
C LEU A 79 -24.27 16.09 4.71
N PRO A 80 -23.83 17.30 4.32
CA PRO A 80 -23.57 17.61 2.92
C PRO A 80 -22.54 16.63 2.36
N PHE A 81 -22.76 16.19 1.11
CA PHE A 81 -21.79 15.37 0.41
C PHE A 81 -20.52 16.20 0.18
N ILE A 82 -19.41 15.75 0.73
CA ILE A 82 -18.12 16.43 0.62
C ILE A 82 -17.54 16.16 -0.77
N GLU A 83 -16.96 17.19 -1.38
CA GLU A 83 -16.26 17.02 -2.65
C GLU A 83 -15.03 16.13 -2.45
N GLN A 84 -14.99 15.00 -3.17
CA GLN A 84 -13.92 14.02 -3.06
C GLN A 84 -12.99 14.12 -4.27
N GLN A 85 -11.69 13.96 -4.01
CA GLN A 85 -10.66 13.88 -5.05
C GLN A 85 -10.04 12.49 -5.06
N LEU A 86 -9.77 11.97 -6.26
CA LEU A 86 -9.08 10.69 -6.44
C LEU A 86 -7.64 10.77 -5.91
N ASN A 87 -7.26 9.80 -5.09
CA ASN A 87 -5.89 9.67 -4.62
C ASN A 87 -5.03 9.04 -5.72
N ARG A 88 -4.08 9.82 -6.25
CA ARG A 88 -3.17 9.42 -7.34
C ARG A 88 -2.23 8.25 -7.00
N GLU A 89 -2.07 7.93 -5.72
CA GLU A 89 -1.21 6.85 -5.22
C GLU A 89 -2.00 5.62 -4.77
N CYS A 90 -3.30 5.57 -5.09
CA CYS A 90 -4.21 4.51 -4.71
C CYS A 90 -4.82 3.84 -5.94
N SER A 91 -4.26 2.69 -6.31
CA SER A 91 -4.77 1.87 -7.41
C SER A 91 -4.42 0.40 -7.15
N LEU A 92 -5.43 -0.46 -7.27
CA LEU A 92 -5.29 -1.92 -7.19
C LEU A 92 -5.97 -2.56 -8.38
N PHE A 93 -5.26 -3.43 -9.09
CA PHE A 93 -5.74 -4.10 -10.29
C PHE A 93 -6.15 -5.53 -9.98
N THR A 94 -7.27 -6.02 -10.52
CA THR A 94 -7.59 -7.45 -10.44
C THR A 94 -6.61 -8.25 -11.29
N GLU A 95 -6.42 -9.53 -10.94
CA GLU A 95 -5.46 -10.43 -11.61
C GLU A 95 -5.75 -10.60 -13.11
N ASP A 96 -7.04 -10.64 -13.48
CA ASP A 96 -7.49 -10.70 -14.88
C ASP A 96 -7.29 -9.38 -15.66
N GLY A 97 -6.91 -8.30 -14.95
CA GLY A 97 -6.73 -6.97 -15.51
C GLY A 97 -8.03 -6.32 -16.01
N ARG A 98 -9.20 -6.85 -15.60
CA ARG A 98 -10.51 -6.34 -16.00
C ARG A 98 -10.93 -5.14 -15.17
N TYR A 99 -10.70 -5.17 -13.87
CA TYR A 99 -11.13 -4.12 -12.95
C TYR A 99 -9.95 -3.41 -12.30
N VAL A 100 -10.18 -2.14 -11.95
CA VAL A 100 -9.30 -1.38 -11.07
C VAL A 100 -10.10 -0.80 -9.93
N ILE A 101 -9.54 -0.86 -8.72
CA ILE A 101 -10.04 -0.18 -7.54
C ILE A 101 -9.22 1.08 -7.35
N VAL A 102 -9.89 2.23 -7.33
CA VAL A 102 -9.30 3.54 -7.03
C VAL A 102 -9.96 4.14 -5.80
N GLY A 103 -9.18 4.83 -4.98
CA GLY A 103 -9.66 5.48 -3.77
C GLY A 103 -9.80 6.99 -3.96
N SER A 104 -10.83 7.57 -3.38
CA SER A 104 -11.02 9.01 -3.25
C SER A 104 -11.13 9.42 -1.79
N ALA A 105 -10.79 10.67 -1.50
CA ALA A 105 -10.87 11.26 -0.17
C ALA A 105 -11.47 12.66 -0.26
N GLY A 106 -12.35 12.99 0.68
CA GLY A 106 -12.96 14.30 0.86
C GLY A 106 -12.61 14.85 2.23
N HIS A 107 -12.04 16.06 2.26
CA HIS A 107 -11.68 16.72 3.51
C HIS A 107 -12.93 17.26 4.21
N ILE A 108 -13.09 16.91 5.50
CA ILE A 108 -14.20 17.39 6.32
C ILE A 108 -13.87 18.82 6.77
N PRO A 109 -14.64 19.85 6.37
CA PRO A 109 -14.38 21.23 6.78
C PRO A 109 -14.44 21.39 8.30
N ASP A 110 -13.60 22.26 8.87
CA ASP A 110 -13.52 22.48 10.33
C ASP A 110 -14.86 22.95 10.95
N ASP A 111 -15.69 23.64 10.17
CA ASP A 111 -17.02 24.11 10.57
C ASP A 111 -18.02 22.95 10.72
N LEU A 112 -17.81 21.86 9.98
CA LEU A 112 -18.61 20.64 10.01
C LEU A 112 -18.00 19.67 11.01
N ARG A 113 -18.17 19.95 12.30
CA ARG A 113 -17.75 19.02 13.36
C ARG A 113 -18.64 17.77 13.35
N PRO A 114 -18.09 16.57 13.07
CA PRO A 114 -18.86 15.36 13.10
C PRO A 114 -19.39 15.08 14.50
N HIS A 115 -20.55 14.43 14.60
CA HIS A 115 -21.10 14.03 15.88
C HIS A 115 -20.15 13.07 16.60
N PHE A 116 -20.00 13.20 17.92
CA PHE A 116 -19.08 12.39 18.74
C PHE A 116 -19.17 10.88 18.46
N TYR A 117 -20.38 10.31 18.48
CA TYR A 117 -20.61 8.89 18.20
C TYR A 117 -20.46 8.45 16.73
N HIS A 118 -20.29 9.38 15.79
CA HIS A 118 -19.85 9.03 14.43
C HIS A 118 -18.33 8.88 14.37
N ILE A 119 -17.60 9.60 15.21
CA ILE A 119 -16.14 9.48 15.35
C ILE A 119 -15.78 8.23 16.17
N HIS A 120 -16.52 8.02 17.26
CA HIS A 120 -16.32 6.91 18.18
C HIS A 120 -17.44 5.89 18.06
N THR A 121 -17.35 5.05 17.02
CA THR A 121 -18.35 4.03 16.71
C THR A 121 -18.28 2.80 17.61
N ASN A 122 -17.17 2.61 18.34
CA ASN A 122 -16.98 1.58 19.36
C ASN A 122 -15.95 2.04 20.41
N ASN A 123 -15.83 1.30 21.52
CA ASN A 123 -14.92 1.59 22.63
C ASN A 123 -13.41 1.46 22.31
N GLU A 124 -13.05 0.93 21.13
CA GLU A 124 -11.68 0.85 20.64
C GLU A 124 -11.33 1.92 19.62
N ALA A 125 -12.32 2.72 19.18
CA ALA A 125 -12.10 3.81 18.24
C ALA A 125 -10.98 4.74 18.74
N VAL A 126 -10.18 5.21 17.79
CA VAL A 126 -8.97 5.98 18.05
C VAL A 126 -9.32 7.46 18.25
N THR A 127 -8.52 8.18 19.03
CA THR A 127 -8.69 9.63 19.18
C THR A 127 -8.09 10.35 17.97
N PRO A 128 -8.88 11.11 17.19
CA PRO A 128 -8.35 11.86 16.06
C PRO A 128 -7.27 12.86 16.47
N THR A 129 -6.33 13.13 15.56
CA THR A 129 -5.26 14.11 15.78
C THR A 129 -5.11 14.99 14.56
N LEU A 130 -4.46 16.15 14.72
CA LEU A 130 -4.17 17.03 13.59
C LEU A 130 -3.32 16.34 12.49
N ARG A 131 -2.46 15.39 12.88
CA ARG A 131 -1.64 14.58 11.96
C ARG A 131 -2.40 13.39 11.35
N SER A 132 -3.56 13.06 11.91
CA SER A 132 -4.44 11.98 11.48
C SER A 132 -5.87 12.50 11.38
N ALA A 133 -6.05 13.53 10.54
CA ALA A 133 -7.35 14.14 10.29
C ALA A 133 -8.30 13.11 9.65
N LEU A 134 -9.57 13.20 10.04
CA LEU A 134 -10.65 12.37 9.52
C LEU A 134 -11.12 12.91 8.18
N GLU A 135 -11.44 11.99 7.28
CA GLU A 135 -11.88 12.29 5.92
C GLU A 135 -13.02 11.34 5.54
N ASP A 136 -13.80 11.74 4.54
CA ASP A 136 -14.77 10.87 3.89
C ASP A 136 -14.07 10.16 2.73
N TYR A 137 -13.83 8.86 2.89
CA TYR A 137 -13.19 8.04 1.87
C TYR A 137 -14.22 7.32 1.02
N SER A 138 -13.86 7.06 -0.24
CA SER A 138 -14.66 6.17 -1.09
C SER A 138 -13.77 5.30 -1.96
N LEU A 139 -14.17 4.04 -2.11
CA LEU A 139 -13.50 3.08 -2.99
C LEU A 139 -14.39 2.81 -4.19
N HIS A 140 -13.84 3.01 -5.37
CA HIS A 140 -14.55 2.93 -6.64
C HIS A 140 -14.01 1.76 -7.46
N LEU A 141 -14.90 0.90 -7.94
CA LEU A 141 -14.56 -0.20 -8.83
C LEU A 141 -14.87 0.20 -10.28
N VAL A 142 -13.86 0.22 -11.13
CA VAL A 142 -13.98 0.64 -12.54
C VAL A 142 -13.62 -0.54 -13.46
N ASP A 143 -14.48 -0.81 -14.45
CA ASP A 143 -14.23 -1.79 -15.51
C ASP A 143 -13.40 -1.16 -16.64
N LEU A 144 -12.19 -1.69 -16.85
CA LEU A 144 -11.21 -1.22 -17.84
C LEU A 144 -11.55 -1.64 -19.28
N HIS A 145 -12.36 -2.68 -19.44
CA HIS A 145 -12.79 -3.17 -20.74
C HIS A 145 -13.97 -2.37 -21.28
N GLN A 146 -14.93 -2.04 -20.42
CA GLN A 146 -16.14 -1.30 -20.78
C GLN A 146 -16.02 0.21 -20.53
N GLY A 147 -15.04 0.65 -19.74
CA GLY A 147 -14.86 2.06 -19.41
C GLY A 147 -15.99 2.62 -18.56
N LYS A 148 -16.45 1.87 -17.56
CA LYS A 148 -17.58 2.25 -16.70
C LYS A 148 -17.23 2.14 -15.22
N LEU A 149 -17.79 3.04 -14.42
CA LEU A 149 -17.82 2.91 -12.97
C LEU A 149 -18.88 1.85 -12.61
N CYS A 150 -18.48 0.78 -11.93
CA CYS A 150 -19.36 -0.35 -11.63
C CYS A 150 -19.98 -0.26 -10.23
N ASP A 151 -19.19 0.02 -9.20
CA ASP A 151 -19.66 0.12 -7.82
C ASP A 151 -18.82 1.13 -7.03
N THR A 152 -19.36 1.62 -5.92
CA THR A 152 -18.68 2.54 -5.00
C THR A 152 -19.07 2.24 -3.56
N LYS A 153 -18.06 2.12 -2.68
CA LYS A 153 -18.25 1.98 -1.23
C LYS A 153 -17.75 3.21 -0.50
N HIS A 154 -18.57 3.73 0.41
CA HIS A 154 -18.30 4.95 1.15
C HIS A 154 -17.91 4.64 2.60
N PHE A 155 -16.88 5.29 3.11
CA PHE A 155 -16.43 5.25 4.49
C PHE A 155 -16.39 6.68 5.03
N ARG A 156 -17.34 7.01 5.90
CA ARG A 156 -17.49 8.38 6.41
C ARG A 156 -16.75 8.57 7.72
N ILE A 157 -16.20 9.76 7.92
CA ILE A 157 -15.57 10.18 9.18
C ILE A 157 -14.55 9.14 9.65
N ASP A 158 -13.70 8.69 8.72
CA ASP A 158 -12.77 7.60 8.96
C ASP A 158 -11.32 8.06 8.80
N LYS A 159 -10.37 7.17 9.11
CA LYS A 159 -8.99 7.23 8.67
C LYS A 159 -8.61 5.95 7.94
N ILE A 160 -8.46 6.05 6.62
CA ILE A 160 -7.97 4.97 5.75
C ILE A 160 -6.75 5.49 4.98
N TYR A 161 -5.60 4.83 5.13
CA TYR A 161 -4.37 5.24 4.46
C TYR A 161 -4.35 4.80 2.99
N LEU A 162 -4.96 5.57 2.10
CA LEU A 162 -5.02 5.27 0.66
C LEU A 162 -3.66 5.39 -0.05
N SER A 163 -2.80 6.32 0.38
CA SER A 163 -1.48 6.52 -0.22
C SER A 163 -0.63 5.25 -0.19
N HIS A 164 -0.11 4.87 -1.35
CA HIS A 164 0.66 3.64 -1.57
C HIS A 164 -0.06 2.38 -1.07
N ASN A 165 -1.39 2.33 -1.20
CA ASN A 165 -2.23 1.19 -0.85
C ASN A 165 -1.97 0.66 0.58
N GLN A 166 -1.70 1.52 1.57
CA GLN A 166 -1.32 1.08 2.92
C GLN A 166 -2.50 0.62 3.77
N GLY A 167 -3.69 1.18 3.54
CA GLY A 167 -4.93 0.88 4.26
C GLY A 167 -5.84 -0.09 3.52
N ILE A 168 -5.49 -0.49 2.29
CA ILE A 168 -6.27 -1.40 1.46
C ILE A 168 -5.37 -2.51 0.90
N TYR A 169 -5.92 -3.72 0.79
CA TYR A 169 -5.16 -4.86 0.28
C TYR A 169 -6.04 -5.74 -0.61
N LEU A 170 -5.60 -6.02 -1.82
CA LEU A 170 -6.29 -6.91 -2.75
C LEU A 170 -5.50 -8.22 -2.90
N TYR A 171 -6.15 -9.34 -2.64
CA TYR A 171 -5.65 -10.68 -2.92
C TYR A 171 -6.68 -11.40 -3.81
N LYS A 172 -6.32 -11.68 -5.07
CA LYS A 172 -7.25 -12.17 -6.09
C LYS A 172 -8.50 -11.26 -6.19
N GLU A 173 -9.66 -11.77 -5.79
CA GLU A 173 -10.95 -11.07 -5.78
C GLU A 173 -11.34 -10.55 -4.39
N MET A 174 -10.54 -10.83 -3.35
CA MET A 174 -10.78 -10.41 -1.97
C MET A 174 -10.08 -9.09 -1.67
N LEU A 175 -10.87 -8.05 -1.40
CA LEU A 175 -10.41 -6.74 -0.97
C LEU A 175 -10.59 -6.57 0.54
N ALA A 176 -9.51 -6.34 1.25
CA ALA A 176 -9.55 -5.90 2.64
C ALA A 176 -9.35 -4.39 2.73
N VAL A 177 -10.10 -3.74 3.63
CA VAL A 177 -9.98 -2.30 3.94
C VAL A 177 -9.87 -2.11 5.46
N LEU A 178 -8.78 -1.49 5.92
CA LEU A 178 -8.59 -1.18 7.34
C LEU A 178 -9.09 0.23 7.65
N SER A 179 -10.20 0.30 8.39
CA SER A 179 -10.62 1.49 9.10
C SER A 179 -9.77 1.65 10.36
N VAL A 180 -8.81 2.58 10.31
CA VAL A 180 -7.92 2.86 11.45
C VAL A 180 -8.68 3.62 12.53
N GLN A 181 -9.57 4.54 12.15
CA GLN A 181 -10.35 5.30 13.11
C GLN A 181 -11.29 4.40 13.91
N HIS A 182 -12.03 3.52 13.23
CA HIS A 182 -13.03 2.66 13.85
C HIS A 182 -12.51 1.29 14.25
N GLN A 183 -11.21 1.03 14.08
CA GLN A 183 -10.57 -0.25 14.42
C GLN A 183 -11.35 -1.45 13.87
N THR A 184 -11.66 -1.39 12.57
CA THR A 184 -12.43 -2.42 11.87
C THR A 184 -11.79 -2.73 10.52
N ILE A 185 -11.66 -4.01 10.19
CA ILE A 185 -11.26 -4.49 8.87
C ILE A 185 -12.52 -4.91 8.13
N HIS A 186 -12.79 -4.29 7.00
CA HIS A 186 -13.88 -4.65 6.09
C HIS A 186 -13.35 -5.57 5.00
N LEU A 187 -14.01 -6.70 4.80
CA LEU A 187 -13.70 -7.64 3.72
C LEU A 187 -14.79 -7.56 2.65
N PHE A 188 -14.38 -7.30 1.42
CA PHE A 188 -15.22 -7.28 0.24
C PHE A 188 -14.75 -8.35 -0.75
N GLN A 189 -15.70 -8.95 -1.47
CA GLN A 189 -15.40 -9.75 -2.65
C GLN A 189 -15.91 -9.06 -3.90
N ILE A 190 -15.09 -9.10 -4.95
CA ILE A 190 -15.44 -8.58 -6.26
C ILE A 190 -16.20 -9.67 -7.00
N VAL A 191 -17.49 -9.44 -7.28
CA VAL A 191 -18.32 -10.37 -8.06
C VAL A 191 -19.05 -9.57 -9.14
N ASP A 192 -18.80 -9.89 -10.41
CA ASP A 192 -19.46 -9.27 -11.57
C ASP A 192 -19.50 -7.73 -11.57
N GLY A 193 -18.43 -7.10 -11.09
CA GLY A 193 -18.33 -5.64 -11.03
C GLY A 193 -19.00 -5.02 -9.81
N MET A 194 -19.36 -5.80 -8.80
CA MET A 194 -19.85 -5.32 -7.50
C MET A 194 -18.86 -5.64 -6.39
N LEU A 195 -18.75 -4.74 -5.42
CA LEU A 195 -18.02 -4.96 -4.17
C LEU A 195 -19.02 -5.45 -3.12
N ILE A 196 -19.06 -6.75 -2.87
CA ILE A 196 -19.97 -7.35 -1.89
C ILE A 196 -19.25 -7.42 -0.54
N GLU A 197 -19.79 -6.75 0.48
CA GLU A 197 -19.24 -6.83 1.84
C GLU A 197 -19.53 -8.21 2.42
N ILE A 198 -18.49 -9.02 2.66
CA ILE A 198 -18.64 -10.37 3.20
C ILE A 198 -18.57 -10.36 4.72
N ARG A 199 -17.69 -9.54 5.31
CA ARG A 199 -17.42 -9.60 6.74
C ARG A 199 -16.81 -8.32 7.28
N LYS A 200 -17.12 -8.01 8.55
CA LYS A 200 -16.45 -6.98 9.36
C LYS A 200 -15.70 -7.64 10.52
N ILE A 201 -14.44 -7.30 10.69
CA ILE A 201 -13.57 -7.86 11.74
C ILE A 201 -13.07 -6.71 12.62
N GLY A 202 -13.49 -6.69 13.88
CA GLY A 202 -13.14 -5.62 14.83
C GLY A 202 -13.89 -5.79 16.16
N ARG A 203 -14.94 -4.98 16.36
CA ARG A 203 -15.87 -5.12 17.49
C ARG A 203 -16.42 -6.54 17.61
N PHE A 204 -16.89 -7.08 16.48
CA PHE A 204 -17.30 -8.46 16.32
C PHE A 204 -16.42 -9.18 15.28
N CYS A 205 -16.48 -10.51 15.26
CA CYS A 205 -15.76 -11.32 14.27
C CYS A 205 -16.69 -12.11 13.34
N PHE A 206 -17.92 -12.37 13.77
CA PHE A 206 -18.98 -12.97 12.97
C PHE A 206 -20.17 -12.03 12.83
N ASP A 207 -20.97 -12.23 11.78
CA ASP A 207 -22.11 -11.37 11.46
C ASP A 207 -23.32 -11.61 12.38
N ASP A 208 -23.39 -12.78 13.03
CA ASP A 208 -24.41 -13.16 14.01
C ASP A 208 -24.03 -12.80 15.46
N ASP A 209 -22.76 -12.47 15.74
CA ASP A 209 -22.29 -12.01 17.06
C ASP A 209 -23.16 -10.85 17.63
N PRO A 210 -23.53 -9.79 16.85
CA PRO A 210 -24.35 -8.71 17.38
C PRO A 210 -25.73 -9.20 17.86
N PHE A 211 -26.33 -10.16 17.16
CA PHE A 211 -27.62 -10.72 17.53
C PHE A 211 -27.53 -11.50 18.86
N ILE A 212 -26.48 -12.32 19.00
CA ILE A 212 -26.22 -13.09 20.23
C ILE A 212 -25.98 -12.13 21.40
N VAL A 213 -25.14 -11.11 21.24
CA VAL A 213 -24.84 -10.15 22.31
C VAL A 213 -26.10 -9.38 22.73
N ASN A 214 -26.89 -8.89 21.78
CA ASN A 214 -28.14 -8.18 22.06
C ASN A 214 -29.22 -9.08 22.70
N SER A 215 -29.13 -10.40 22.52
CA SER A 215 -30.07 -11.34 23.16
C SER A 215 -29.77 -11.58 24.64
N VAL A 216 -28.51 -11.40 25.07
CA VAL A 216 -28.06 -11.61 26.45
C VAL A 216 -28.00 -10.29 27.21
N PHE A 217 -27.40 -9.27 26.60
CA PHE A 217 -27.39 -7.91 27.12
C PHE A 217 -28.63 -7.22 26.59
N THR A 218 -29.70 -7.19 27.40
CA THR A 218 -30.85 -6.35 27.10
C THR A 218 -30.35 -4.91 27.23
N PRO A 219 -30.19 -4.14 26.14
CA PRO A 219 -29.69 -2.79 26.27
C PRO A 219 -30.69 -2.05 27.16
N GLN A 220 -30.27 -1.59 28.34
CA GLN A 220 -31.00 -0.49 28.95
C GLN A 220 -31.02 0.61 27.88
N THR A 221 -32.23 1.01 27.51
CA THR A 221 -32.51 1.87 26.36
C THR A 221 -31.44 2.97 26.22
N SER A 222 -30.55 2.84 25.22
CA SER A 222 -29.51 3.82 24.84
C SER A 222 -28.04 3.59 25.26
N GLU A 223 -27.58 2.40 25.66
CA GLU A 223 -26.12 2.17 25.71
C GLU A 223 -25.53 2.03 24.29
N ARG A 224 -24.80 3.07 23.86
CA ARG A 224 -24.11 3.09 22.56
C ARG A 224 -22.84 2.23 22.63
N PRO A 225 -22.39 1.64 21.50
CA PRO A 225 -21.19 0.77 21.47
C PRO A 225 -19.90 1.39 22.03
N PHE A 226 -19.81 2.72 22.06
CA PHE A 226 -18.68 3.42 22.66
C PHE A 226 -18.57 3.22 24.18
N HIS A 227 -19.70 3.06 24.87
CA HIS A 227 -19.76 2.92 26.33
C HIS A 227 -19.64 1.45 26.79
N GLU A 228 -19.40 0.51 25.88
CA GLU A 228 -19.23 -0.89 26.24
C GLU A 228 -18.00 -1.08 27.14
N GLU A 229 -18.20 -1.64 28.32
CA GLU A 229 -17.09 -2.02 29.22
C GLU A 229 -16.37 -3.29 28.73
N THR A 230 -17.04 -4.10 27.90
CA THR A 230 -16.54 -5.35 27.37
C THR A 230 -15.45 -5.16 26.34
N ILE A 231 -14.47 -6.05 26.31
CA ILE A 231 -13.41 -6.06 25.30
C ILE A 231 -13.99 -6.61 23.98
N ASN A 232 -13.71 -5.93 22.86
CA ASN A 232 -14.14 -6.35 21.53
C ASN A 232 -13.65 -7.77 21.19
N SER A 233 -14.41 -8.48 20.36
CA SER A 233 -14.17 -9.89 20.06
C SER A 233 -12.78 -10.17 19.50
N LEU A 234 -12.28 -9.33 18.57
CA LEU A 234 -10.94 -9.51 18.00
C LEU A 234 -9.84 -9.32 19.05
N LYS A 235 -9.94 -8.25 19.85
CA LYS A 235 -8.96 -7.96 20.90
C LYS A 235 -9.02 -8.98 22.02
N HIS A 236 -10.20 -9.43 22.40
CA HIS A 236 -10.37 -10.49 23.39
C HIS A 236 -9.68 -11.77 22.92
N ARG A 237 -9.85 -12.18 21.66
CA ARG A 237 -9.15 -13.33 21.08
C ARG A 237 -7.62 -13.16 21.15
N LEU A 238 -7.11 -11.94 20.94
CA LEU A 238 -5.68 -11.62 21.06
C LEU A 238 -5.17 -11.81 22.49
N LEU A 239 -5.88 -11.24 23.46
CA LEU A 239 -5.54 -11.38 24.88
C LEU A 239 -5.59 -12.84 25.34
N VAL A 240 -6.62 -13.58 24.93
CA VAL A 240 -6.76 -15.01 25.24
C VAL A 240 -5.63 -15.82 24.63
N PHE A 241 -5.22 -15.53 23.38
CA PHE A 241 -4.07 -16.19 22.76
C PHE A 241 -2.78 -15.95 23.55
N LEU A 242 -2.50 -14.69 23.91
CA LEU A 242 -1.33 -14.32 24.69
C LEU A 242 -1.33 -14.97 26.08
N PHE A 243 -2.47 -14.98 26.76
CA PHE A 243 -2.66 -15.64 28.05
C PHE A 243 -2.41 -17.15 27.95
N LYS A 244 -3.05 -17.83 26.99
CA LYS A 244 -2.89 -19.28 26.79
C LYS A 244 -1.44 -19.65 26.50
N ARG A 245 -0.75 -18.84 25.70
CA ARG A 245 0.69 -19.00 25.44
C ARG A 245 1.52 -18.85 26.71
N ALA A 246 1.30 -17.78 27.49
CA ALA A 246 2.02 -17.53 28.73
C ALA A 246 1.79 -18.66 29.75
N LYS A 247 0.54 -19.11 29.89
CA LYS A 247 0.17 -20.25 30.73
C LYS A 247 0.84 -21.55 30.28
N SER A 248 0.79 -21.87 28.98
CA SER A 248 1.44 -23.07 28.44
C SER A 248 2.96 -23.08 28.70
N ILE A 249 3.63 -21.93 28.58
CA ILE A 249 5.06 -21.83 28.89
C ILE A 249 5.29 -22.03 30.38
N SER A 250 4.55 -21.31 31.22
CA SER A 250 4.62 -21.41 32.69
C SER A 250 4.39 -22.83 33.20
N ASP A 251 3.41 -23.54 32.63
CA ASP A 251 3.08 -24.92 32.98
C ASP A 251 4.21 -25.88 32.52
N SER A 252 4.84 -25.61 31.37
CA SER A 252 5.93 -26.43 30.83
C SER A 252 7.28 -26.23 31.54
N THR A 253 7.59 -25.00 31.96
CA THR A 253 8.84 -24.66 32.67
C THR A 253 8.69 -24.73 34.18
N ASN A 254 7.45 -24.91 34.68
CA ASN A 254 7.07 -24.84 36.09
C ASN A 254 7.49 -23.51 36.76
N ASP A 255 7.53 -22.42 35.99
CA ASP A 255 7.90 -21.07 36.45
C ASP A 255 6.77 -20.06 36.12
N PRO A 256 6.15 -19.40 37.11
CA PRO A 256 5.09 -18.43 36.90
C PRO A 256 5.53 -17.11 36.25
N PHE A 257 6.82 -16.93 35.92
CA PHE A 257 7.37 -15.70 35.38
C PHE A 257 6.61 -15.16 34.15
N GLU A 258 6.37 -15.99 33.13
CA GLU A 258 5.68 -15.54 31.90
C GLU A 258 4.23 -15.14 32.16
N LEU A 259 3.55 -15.82 33.08
CA LEU A 259 2.18 -15.48 33.46
C LEU A 259 2.15 -14.13 34.22
N ARG A 260 3.11 -13.90 35.12
CA ARG A 260 3.27 -12.60 35.80
C ARG A 260 3.59 -11.49 34.81
N LYS A 261 4.41 -11.76 33.78
CA LYS A 261 4.73 -10.84 32.70
C LYS A 261 3.48 -10.46 31.90
N PHE A 262 2.61 -11.43 31.58
CA PHE A 262 1.34 -11.15 30.93
C PHE A 262 0.47 -10.19 31.75
N TYR A 263 0.28 -10.46 33.04
CA TYR A 263 -0.51 -9.58 33.91
C TYR A 263 0.11 -8.19 34.08
N LYS A 264 1.46 -8.11 34.20
CA LYS A 264 2.18 -6.83 34.27
C LYS A 264 1.92 -5.94 33.05
N TYR A 265 1.82 -6.54 31.86
CA TYR A 265 1.65 -5.83 30.60
C TYR A 265 0.21 -5.87 30.06
N PHE A 266 -0.76 -6.32 30.87
CA PHE A 266 -2.15 -6.51 30.43
C PHE A 266 -2.77 -5.23 29.87
N ASP A 267 -2.62 -4.11 30.56
CA ASP A 267 -3.16 -2.81 30.12
C ASP A 267 -2.50 -2.32 28.83
N MET A 268 -1.21 -2.63 28.64
CA MET A 268 -0.52 -2.34 27.39
C MET A 268 -1.13 -3.17 26.24
N PHE A 269 -1.35 -4.47 26.44
CA PHE A 269 -1.98 -5.31 25.42
C PHE A 269 -3.42 -4.88 25.12
N LYS A 270 -4.18 -4.49 26.15
CA LYS A 270 -5.55 -3.98 26.01
C LYS A 270 -5.60 -2.64 25.25
N SER A 271 -4.58 -1.79 25.41
CA SER A 271 -4.50 -0.49 24.72
C SER A 271 -3.98 -0.57 23.28
N LEU A 272 -3.50 -1.72 22.81
CA LEU A 272 -3.08 -1.89 21.41
C LEU A 272 -4.19 -1.55 20.41
N ARG A 273 -3.78 -0.98 19.28
CA ARG A 273 -4.62 -0.59 18.14
C ARG A 273 -4.03 -1.13 16.84
N MET A 274 -4.90 -1.56 15.92
CA MET A 274 -4.55 -1.94 14.57
C MET A 274 -3.99 -0.73 13.83
N TRP A 275 -2.80 -0.91 13.26
CA TRP A 275 -2.07 0.12 12.53
C TRP A 275 -2.04 -0.15 11.04
N LYS A 276 -1.74 -1.41 10.67
CA LYS A 276 -1.60 -1.86 9.28
C LYS A 276 -2.14 -3.27 9.16
N MET A 277 -2.51 -3.65 7.94
CA MET A 277 -2.92 -5.01 7.64
C MET A 277 -2.40 -5.47 6.28
N GLN A 278 -2.51 -6.76 6.03
CA GLN A 278 -2.24 -7.41 4.76
C GLN A 278 -3.02 -8.73 4.70
N LEU A 279 -3.45 -9.12 3.50
CA LEU A 279 -3.89 -10.51 3.25
C LEU A 279 -2.67 -11.36 2.84
N LEU A 280 -2.45 -12.46 3.55
CA LEU A 280 -1.44 -13.46 3.17
C LEU A 280 -2.00 -14.44 2.14
N ASP A 281 -3.30 -14.73 2.25
CA ASP A 281 -4.10 -15.50 1.30
C ASP A 281 -5.58 -15.10 1.43
N GLU A 282 -6.50 -15.93 0.94
CA GLU A 282 -7.94 -15.71 1.00
C GLU A 282 -8.52 -15.77 2.44
N ASP A 283 -7.84 -16.44 3.37
CA ASP A 283 -8.38 -16.77 4.71
C ASP A 283 -7.51 -16.27 5.88
N HIS A 284 -6.31 -15.74 5.61
CA HIS A 284 -5.37 -15.29 6.63
C HIS A 284 -5.03 -13.81 6.52
N LEU A 285 -5.37 -13.07 7.58
CA LEU A 285 -4.99 -11.68 7.78
C LEU A 285 -3.71 -11.57 8.59
N PHE A 286 -2.82 -10.70 8.15
CA PHE A 286 -1.63 -10.30 8.87
C PHE A 286 -1.78 -8.86 9.35
N ILE A 287 -1.98 -8.70 10.65
CA ILE A 287 -2.35 -7.42 11.27
C ILE A 287 -1.20 -6.95 12.15
N LYS A 288 -0.80 -5.68 11.99
CA LYS A 288 0.17 -5.03 12.86
C LYS A 288 -0.55 -4.17 13.88
N TYR A 289 -0.30 -4.45 15.15
CA TYR A 289 -0.77 -3.68 16.30
C TYR A 289 0.35 -2.80 16.87
N ALA A 290 0.00 -1.61 17.31
CA ALA A 290 0.88 -0.68 18.00
C ALA A 290 0.10 0.12 19.06
N SER A 291 0.79 0.99 19.80
CA SER A 291 0.12 1.94 20.69
C SER A 291 -0.70 2.96 19.89
N GLU A 292 -1.74 3.52 20.51
CA GLU A 292 -2.58 4.55 19.87
C GLU A 292 -1.77 5.76 19.38
N GLU A 293 -0.72 6.16 20.12
CA GLU A 293 0.16 7.26 19.74
C GLU A 293 0.93 7.01 18.44
N VAL A 294 1.28 5.75 18.17
CA VAL A 294 1.93 5.32 16.92
C VAL A 294 0.92 5.32 15.77
N VAL A 295 -0.27 4.78 16.02
CA VAL A 295 -1.35 4.70 15.03
C VAL A 295 -1.84 6.08 14.58
N THR A 296 -1.87 7.04 15.52
CA THR A 296 -2.27 8.44 15.29
C THR A 296 -1.15 9.37 14.87
N LEU A 297 0.04 8.83 14.57
CA LEU A 297 1.23 9.57 14.11
C LEU A 297 1.69 10.70 15.07
N ARG A 298 1.41 10.56 16.37
CA ARG A 298 1.92 11.48 17.40
C ARG A 298 3.43 11.29 17.58
N VAL A 299 3.92 10.06 17.44
CA VAL A 299 5.34 9.71 17.51
C VAL A 299 6.05 9.99 16.18
N ALA A 300 7.23 10.64 16.24
CA ALA A 300 8.02 10.97 15.06
C ALA A 300 8.61 9.73 14.36
N GLU A 301 9.04 8.72 15.13
CA GLU A 301 9.59 7.46 14.63
C GLU A 301 8.71 6.25 15.02
N PRO A 302 7.63 5.99 14.26
CA PRO A 302 6.66 4.96 14.62
C PRO A 302 7.24 3.53 14.55
N ASN A 303 8.20 3.28 13.64
CA ASN A 303 8.80 1.95 13.47
C ASN A 303 9.78 1.56 14.59
N SER A 304 10.29 2.53 15.35
CA SER A 304 11.21 2.29 16.48
C SER A 304 10.46 1.79 17.72
N GLN A 305 9.16 2.08 17.81
CA GLN A 305 8.28 1.71 18.92
C GLN A 305 7.92 0.22 18.91
N SER A 306 7.56 -0.30 20.09
CA SER A 306 7.08 -1.68 20.24
C SER A 306 5.81 -1.90 19.44
N SER A 307 5.79 -2.98 18.65
CA SER A 307 4.63 -3.39 17.86
C SER A 307 4.54 -4.91 17.80
N PHE A 308 3.32 -5.39 17.55
CA PHE A 308 2.99 -6.81 17.48
C PHE A 308 2.43 -7.14 16.11
N PHE A 309 2.81 -8.29 15.59
CA PHE A 309 2.32 -8.87 14.37
C PHE A 309 1.42 -10.05 14.71
N VAL A 310 0.19 -10.04 14.21
CA VAL A 310 -0.85 -11.02 14.53
C VAL A 310 -1.30 -11.68 13.23
N ILE A 311 -1.29 -13.01 13.20
CA ILE A 311 -1.87 -13.80 12.11
C ILE A 311 -3.25 -14.25 12.57
N TYR A 312 -4.29 -13.79 11.88
CA TYR A 312 -5.68 -14.08 12.16
C TYR A 312 -6.30 -14.87 11.00
N ASN A 313 -6.92 -16.01 11.33
CA ASN A 313 -7.69 -16.81 10.41
C ASN A 313 -9.14 -16.31 10.38
N ILE A 314 -9.62 -15.96 9.19
CA ILE A 314 -10.92 -15.34 8.95
C ILE A 314 -12.03 -16.36 9.18
N SER A 315 -12.02 -17.49 8.47
CA SER A 315 -13.08 -18.51 8.51
C SER A 315 -13.34 -19.04 9.92
N GLY A 316 -12.28 -19.42 10.64
CA GLY A 316 -12.32 -19.95 11.99
C GLY A 316 -12.36 -18.89 13.09
N SER A 317 -12.25 -17.59 12.76
CA SER A 317 -12.14 -16.49 13.71
C SER A 317 -11.10 -16.73 14.82
N LYS A 318 -9.91 -17.23 14.46
CA LYS A 318 -8.87 -17.62 15.44
C LYS A 318 -7.57 -16.89 15.18
N ILE A 319 -6.87 -16.54 16.24
CA ILE A 319 -5.50 -16.06 16.15
C ILE A 319 -4.58 -17.26 16.15
N LEU A 320 -3.74 -17.35 15.12
CA LEU A 320 -2.82 -18.45 14.89
C LEU A 320 -1.46 -18.17 15.53
N ALA A 321 -0.96 -16.94 15.40
CA ALA A 321 0.35 -16.56 15.91
C ALA A 321 0.42 -15.07 16.26
N VAL A 322 1.25 -14.75 17.25
CA VAL A 322 1.58 -13.38 17.64
C VAL A 322 3.10 -13.27 17.81
N TYR A 323 3.69 -12.29 17.13
CA TYR A 323 5.12 -12.00 17.15
C TYR A 323 5.38 -10.55 17.55
N GLU A 324 6.41 -10.32 18.35
CA GLU A 324 6.92 -8.98 18.62
C GLU A 324 7.75 -8.48 17.43
N ASN A 325 7.91 -7.16 17.29
CA ASN A 325 8.79 -6.57 16.28
C ASN A 325 10.29 -6.85 16.48
N THR A 326 10.66 -7.50 17.57
CA THR A 326 11.99 -8.02 17.90
C THR A 326 12.12 -9.52 17.64
N SER A 327 11.08 -10.18 17.10
CA SER A 327 11.06 -11.64 16.95
C SER A 327 11.99 -12.13 15.84
N GLU A 328 13.02 -12.88 16.23
CA GLU A 328 13.91 -13.55 15.27
C GLU A 328 13.19 -14.64 14.46
N ALA A 329 12.18 -15.30 15.04
CA ALA A 329 11.39 -16.32 14.35
C ALA A 329 10.61 -15.74 13.16
N LEU A 330 9.95 -14.58 13.36
CA LEU A 330 9.27 -13.90 12.26
C LEU A 330 10.26 -13.40 11.20
N LEU A 331 11.44 -12.93 11.62
CA LEU A 331 12.50 -12.55 10.70
C LEU A 331 12.96 -13.72 9.82
N GLN A 332 13.18 -14.89 10.41
CA GLN A 332 13.55 -16.09 9.67
C GLN A 332 12.45 -16.52 8.68
N LEU A 333 11.19 -16.48 9.10
CA LEU A 333 10.05 -16.74 8.20
C LEU A 333 10.03 -15.76 7.03
N PHE A 334 10.24 -14.47 7.30
CA PHE A 334 10.25 -13.44 6.27
C PHE A 334 11.44 -13.56 5.31
N GLU A 335 12.64 -13.85 5.81
CA GLU A 335 13.84 -14.04 4.98
C GLU A 335 13.72 -15.27 4.07
N ASN A 336 13.15 -16.38 4.58
CA ASN A 336 13.03 -17.63 3.84
C ASN A 336 11.82 -17.69 2.89
N TYR A 337 10.70 -17.04 3.26
CA TYR A 337 9.42 -17.10 2.53
C TYR A 337 8.93 -15.72 2.09
N CYS A 338 9.85 -14.80 1.76
CA CYS A 338 9.54 -13.40 1.40
C CYS A 338 8.49 -13.30 0.28
N ASP A 339 8.54 -14.18 -0.71
CA ASP A 339 7.59 -14.20 -1.84
C ASP A 339 6.14 -14.47 -1.42
N CYS A 340 5.93 -15.23 -0.35
CA CYS A 340 4.60 -15.47 0.21
C CYS A 340 4.04 -14.18 0.84
N PHE A 341 4.89 -13.37 1.48
CA PHE A 341 4.48 -12.06 1.99
C PHE A 341 4.32 -11.02 0.87
N ARG A 342 4.94 -11.19 -0.30
CA ARG A 342 4.77 -10.24 -1.41
C ARG A 342 3.59 -10.59 -2.31
N ASN A 343 3.03 -11.79 -2.14
CA ASN A 343 2.07 -12.37 -3.06
C ASN A 343 2.58 -12.36 -4.51
N ALA A 344 3.88 -12.64 -4.67
CA ALA A 344 4.60 -12.55 -5.94
C ALA A 344 4.04 -13.48 -7.04
N ARG A 345 3.24 -14.48 -6.65
CA ARG A 345 2.61 -15.46 -7.56
C ARG A 345 1.23 -15.04 -8.09
N LEU A 346 0.64 -13.96 -7.59
CA LEU A 346 -0.68 -13.49 -8.06
C LEU A 346 -0.67 -12.90 -9.47
N CYS A 347 0.50 -12.49 -9.98
CA CYS A 347 0.63 -11.98 -11.33
C CYS A 347 1.37 -13.05 -12.14
N ALA A 348 0.62 -14.01 -12.68
CA ALA A 348 1.01 -15.08 -13.62
C ALA A 348 2.50 -15.48 -13.58
N ASP A 349 2.84 -16.58 -12.89
CA ASP A 349 4.15 -17.25 -12.95
C ASP A 349 5.33 -16.30 -13.18
N SER A 350 5.39 -15.20 -12.42
CA SER A 350 6.41 -14.17 -12.64
C SER A 350 7.78 -14.74 -12.24
N GLN A 351 8.42 -15.42 -13.20
CA GLN A 351 9.74 -16.05 -13.07
C GLN A 351 10.82 -15.02 -12.68
N PHE A 352 10.52 -13.73 -12.79
CA PHE A 352 11.46 -12.62 -12.62
C PHE A 352 11.23 -11.78 -11.36
N THR A 353 10.30 -12.13 -10.46
CA THR A 353 10.16 -11.41 -9.19
C THR A 353 11.38 -11.68 -8.32
N CYS A 354 12.30 -10.73 -8.25
CA CYS A 354 13.53 -10.87 -7.48
C CYS A 354 13.28 -10.63 -5.98
N SER A 355 13.56 -11.64 -5.17
CA SER A 355 13.45 -11.56 -3.71
C SER A 355 14.61 -12.26 -3.01
N PRO A 356 14.84 -11.96 -1.72
CA PRO A 356 15.86 -12.67 -0.94
C PRO A 356 15.62 -14.18 -0.81
N SER A 357 14.37 -14.63 -0.94
CA SER A 357 14.03 -16.06 -0.90
C SER A 357 14.46 -16.78 -2.17
N ASN A 358 14.33 -16.15 -3.35
CA ASN A 358 14.55 -16.82 -4.64
C ASN A 358 15.83 -16.40 -5.40
N ASN A 359 16.46 -15.28 -5.03
CA ASN A 359 17.60 -14.72 -5.76
C ASN A 359 18.84 -14.56 -4.85
N LEU A 360 19.97 -15.11 -5.28
CA LEU A 360 21.23 -15.08 -4.53
C LEU A 360 21.71 -13.65 -4.25
N TYR A 361 21.66 -12.77 -5.25
CA TYR A 361 22.14 -11.39 -5.13
C TYR A 361 21.23 -10.56 -4.22
N ALA A 362 19.91 -10.74 -4.31
CA ALA A 362 18.98 -10.13 -3.37
C ALA A 362 19.24 -10.57 -1.93
N ARG A 363 19.48 -11.87 -1.73
CA ARG A 363 19.82 -12.44 -0.41
C ARG A 363 21.11 -11.87 0.14
N LEU A 364 22.16 -11.77 -0.68
CA LEU A 364 23.43 -11.18 -0.28
C LEU A 364 23.30 -9.69 0.07
N THR A 365 22.51 -8.93 -0.69
CA THR A 365 22.24 -7.52 -0.39
C THR A 365 21.52 -7.36 0.94
N GLN A 366 20.50 -8.17 1.22
CA GLN A 366 19.80 -8.15 2.50
C GLN A 366 20.72 -8.56 3.66
N GLN A 367 21.54 -9.59 3.49
CA GLN A 367 22.51 -10.03 4.49
C GLN A 367 23.55 -8.95 4.80
N ARG A 368 24.08 -8.27 3.77
CA ARG A 368 25.01 -7.15 3.96
C ARG A 368 24.32 -6.00 4.70
N PHE A 369 23.11 -5.64 4.30
CA PHE A 369 22.31 -4.61 4.99
C PHE A 369 22.11 -4.93 6.47
N LYS A 370 21.74 -6.18 6.79
CA LYS A 370 21.62 -6.70 8.16
C LYS A 370 22.94 -6.57 8.92
N GLN A 371 24.05 -7.00 8.33
CA GLN A 371 25.39 -6.91 8.95
C GLN A 371 25.82 -5.46 9.19
N THR A 372 25.54 -4.54 8.27
CA THR A 372 25.82 -3.10 8.42
C THR A 372 25.09 -2.53 9.63
N ILE A 373 23.80 -2.86 9.82
CA ILE A 373 23.03 -2.39 10.98
C ILE A 373 23.57 -3.01 12.28
N VAL A 374 23.92 -4.29 12.26
CA VAL A 374 24.48 -4.97 13.45
C VAL A 374 25.81 -4.34 13.89
N ARG A 375 26.64 -3.91 12.94
CA ARG A 375 27.96 -3.31 13.21
C ARG A 375 27.93 -1.80 13.49
N ALA A 376 26.79 -1.14 13.26
CA ALA A 376 26.66 0.30 13.47
C ALA A 376 26.70 0.67 14.96
N ILE A 377 27.10 1.91 15.26
CA ILE A 377 27.05 2.48 16.62
C ILE A 377 25.57 2.58 17.04
N TYR A 378 25.24 2.08 18.23
CA TYR A 378 23.86 1.87 18.71
C TYR A 378 23.04 0.88 17.87
N GLY A 379 23.72 0.07 17.06
CA GLY A 379 23.15 -1.07 16.34
C GLY A 379 23.03 -2.31 17.20
N GLY A 380 22.64 -3.42 16.58
CA GLY A 380 22.54 -4.72 17.22
C GLY A 380 21.63 -5.68 16.44
N ARG A 381 21.58 -6.95 16.88
CA ARG A 381 20.71 -7.96 16.25
C ARG A 381 19.23 -7.61 16.38
N THR A 382 18.83 -7.12 17.55
CA THR A 382 17.45 -6.69 17.82
C THR A 382 17.06 -5.49 16.95
N GLU A 383 17.95 -4.51 16.80
CA GLU A 383 17.70 -3.32 16.00
C GLU A 383 17.66 -3.64 14.49
N ALA A 384 18.56 -4.53 14.03
CA ALA A 384 18.50 -5.05 12.66
C ALA A 384 17.19 -5.79 12.40
N THR A 385 16.72 -6.61 13.35
CA THR A 385 15.44 -7.32 13.27
C THR A 385 14.27 -6.35 13.16
N LYS A 386 14.20 -5.35 14.05
CA LYS A 386 13.18 -4.30 14.00
C LYS A 386 13.15 -3.57 12.66
N ARG A 387 14.31 -3.17 12.12
CA ARG A 387 14.39 -2.44 10.85
C ARG A 387 13.98 -3.28 9.64
N ILE A 388 14.31 -4.57 9.62
CA ILE A 388 13.89 -5.46 8.53
C ILE A 388 12.38 -5.73 8.63
N LEU A 389 11.87 -6.05 9.83
CA LEU A 389 10.45 -6.31 10.06
C LEU A 389 9.58 -5.04 9.94
N ALA A 390 10.16 -3.84 9.99
CA ALA A 390 9.42 -2.59 9.76
C ALA A 390 8.79 -2.50 8.36
N GLN A 391 9.27 -3.30 7.40
CA GLN A 391 8.66 -3.43 6.07
C GLN A 391 7.29 -4.11 6.10
N LEU A 392 7.00 -4.86 7.17
CA LEU A 392 5.75 -5.57 7.34
C LEU A 392 4.70 -4.71 8.07
N PRO A 393 3.41 -4.85 7.70
CA PRO A 393 2.89 -5.58 6.54
C PRO A 393 3.22 -4.86 5.22
N ILE A 394 3.29 -5.63 4.14
CA ILE A 394 3.60 -5.13 2.80
C ILE A 394 2.34 -4.52 2.17
N SER A 395 2.47 -3.37 1.49
CA SER A 395 1.38 -2.80 0.69
C SER A 395 1.07 -3.65 -0.54
N ALA A 396 -0.20 -3.79 -0.88
CA ALA A 396 -0.61 -4.53 -2.08
C ALA A 396 -0.03 -3.90 -3.36
N GLN A 397 0.40 -4.76 -4.29
CA GLN A 397 0.90 -4.38 -5.62
C GLN A 397 2.04 -3.34 -5.61
N SER A 398 2.92 -3.42 -4.60
CA SER A 398 4.01 -2.46 -4.41
C SER A 398 5.36 -2.89 -5.00
N TYR A 399 5.42 -4.03 -5.68
CA TYR A 399 6.64 -4.59 -6.27
C TYR A 399 6.46 -4.79 -7.78
N SER A 400 7.46 -4.38 -8.54
CA SER A 400 7.53 -4.61 -9.98
C SER A 400 8.07 -6.01 -10.28
N GLY A 401 7.44 -6.70 -11.23
CA GLY A 401 7.92 -7.99 -11.77
C GLY A 401 8.80 -7.87 -13.02
N SER A 402 9.26 -6.66 -13.36
CA SER A 402 9.98 -6.44 -14.62
C SER A 402 11.37 -7.08 -14.63
N PRO A 403 11.79 -7.76 -15.73
CA PRO A 403 13.13 -8.30 -15.90
C PRO A 403 14.25 -7.26 -15.78
N TYR A 404 13.95 -5.97 -16.01
CA TYR A 404 14.92 -4.89 -15.82
C TYR A 404 15.42 -4.75 -14.39
N LEU A 405 14.60 -5.18 -13.42
CA LEU A 405 14.89 -5.10 -11.99
C LEU A 405 15.28 -6.47 -11.41
N ASP A 406 15.52 -7.46 -12.27
CA ASP A 406 16.04 -8.75 -11.83
C ASP A 406 17.53 -8.63 -11.51
N LEU A 407 17.87 -8.81 -10.23
CA LEU A 407 19.25 -8.76 -9.75
C LEU A 407 20.11 -9.94 -10.24
N GLY A 408 19.47 -11.00 -10.74
CA GLY A 408 20.11 -12.13 -11.40
C GLY A 408 20.56 -11.82 -12.83
N LEU A 409 19.85 -10.94 -13.52
CA LEU A 409 20.20 -10.49 -14.87
C LEU A 409 21.13 -9.27 -14.84
N PHE A 410 20.82 -8.29 -13.99
CA PHE A 410 21.50 -7.01 -13.96
C PHE A 410 22.08 -6.66 -12.58
N SER A 411 23.24 -6.00 -12.60
CA SER A 411 23.82 -5.29 -11.47
C SER A 411 23.55 -3.80 -11.64
N TYR A 412 22.80 -3.23 -10.72
CA TYR A 412 22.52 -1.80 -10.62
C TYR A 412 22.52 -1.37 -9.15
N ASP A 413 22.52 -0.07 -8.90
CA ASP A 413 22.51 0.50 -7.54
C ASP A 413 21.06 0.74 -7.07
N ASP A 414 20.64 -0.06 -6.07
CA ASP A 414 19.28 -0.10 -5.50
C ASP A 414 18.86 1.24 -4.83
N LYS A 415 19.84 2.10 -4.55
CA LYS A 415 19.61 3.45 -4.04
C LYS A 415 18.81 4.31 -5.03
N TRP A 416 19.07 4.15 -6.33
CA TRP A 416 18.48 4.99 -7.38
C TRP A 416 17.24 4.37 -8.02
N VAL A 417 17.15 3.04 -8.05
CA VAL A 417 16.03 2.29 -8.63
C VAL A 417 15.90 0.96 -7.90
N SER A 418 14.69 0.50 -7.58
CA SER A 418 14.49 -0.76 -6.86
C SER A 418 13.25 -1.50 -7.32
N VAL A 419 13.19 -2.81 -7.03
CA VAL A 419 12.01 -3.66 -7.29
C VAL A 419 10.76 -3.13 -6.59
N MET A 420 10.91 -2.55 -5.40
CA MET A 420 9.80 -1.89 -4.69
C MET A 420 9.50 -0.55 -5.36
N GLU A 421 8.27 -0.36 -5.81
CA GLU A 421 7.79 0.86 -6.48
C GLU A 421 7.58 1.97 -5.44
N ARG A 422 8.65 2.70 -5.16
CA ARG A 422 8.63 3.91 -4.33
C ARG A 422 9.44 5.01 -4.97
N PRO A 423 9.05 6.29 -4.78
CA PRO A 423 9.86 7.41 -5.24
C PRO A 423 11.27 7.35 -4.65
N LYS A 424 12.29 7.43 -5.51
CA LYS A 424 13.71 7.46 -5.14
C LYS A 424 14.28 8.84 -5.38
N ALA A 425 15.30 9.20 -4.63
CA ALA A 425 16.12 10.35 -5.01
C ALA A 425 16.77 10.05 -6.37
N TYR A 426 16.93 11.04 -7.25
CA TYR A 426 17.72 10.87 -8.48
C TYR A 426 18.92 11.81 -8.49
N GLY A 427 20.02 11.31 -9.06
CA GLY A 427 21.26 12.06 -9.22
C GLY A 427 21.40 12.64 -10.63
N GLU A 428 22.43 13.45 -10.83
CA GLU A 428 22.79 14.03 -12.13
C GLU A 428 23.31 12.97 -13.11
N TYR A 429 23.80 11.84 -12.59
CA TYR A 429 24.38 10.77 -13.39
C TYR A 429 23.34 9.73 -13.82
N PRO A 430 23.50 9.13 -15.01
CA PRO A 430 22.63 8.04 -15.44
C PRO A 430 22.77 6.82 -14.54
N ILE A 431 21.66 6.13 -14.33
CA ILE A 431 21.62 4.83 -13.66
C ILE A 431 22.16 3.80 -14.64
N ARG A 432 23.21 3.08 -14.26
CA ARG A 432 23.91 2.11 -15.12
C ARG A 432 23.48 0.69 -14.78
N PHE A 433 23.15 -0.09 -15.80
CA PHE A 433 22.78 -1.49 -15.68
C PHE A 433 23.85 -2.36 -16.35
N TYR A 434 24.57 -3.12 -15.55
CA TYR A 434 25.61 -4.05 -16.00
C TYR A 434 25.06 -5.47 -16.04
N ALA A 435 25.38 -6.25 -17.06
CA ALA A 435 24.96 -7.64 -17.07
C ALA A 435 25.75 -8.46 -16.05
N ARG A 436 25.07 -9.36 -15.34
CA ARG A 436 25.70 -10.22 -14.33
C ARG A 436 26.61 -11.28 -14.93
N ASP A 437 26.30 -11.75 -16.14
CA ASP A 437 27.05 -12.80 -16.85
C ASP A 437 28.45 -12.33 -17.31
N SER A 438 28.53 -11.09 -17.79
CA SER A 438 29.68 -10.56 -18.53
C SER A 438 30.29 -9.33 -17.88
N GLY A 439 29.61 -8.68 -16.94
CA GLY A 439 30.02 -7.41 -16.34
C GLY A 439 29.94 -6.21 -17.29
N LEU A 440 29.51 -6.42 -18.54
CA LEU A 440 29.40 -5.36 -19.54
C LEU A 440 28.23 -4.44 -19.26
N LEU A 441 28.42 -3.15 -19.49
CA LEU A 441 27.35 -2.16 -19.44
C LEU A 441 26.34 -2.44 -20.57
N LYS A 442 25.09 -2.77 -20.23
CA LYS A 442 24.04 -3.08 -21.22
C LYS A 442 23.24 -1.85 -21.61
N PHE A 443 22.82 -1.05 -20.62
CA PHE A 443 22.07 0.18 -20.87
C PHE A 443 22.18 1.16 -19.70
N LYS A 444 21.71 2.38 -19.94
CA LYS A 444 21.66 3.49 -18.99
C LYS A 444 20.25 4.06 -18.96
N ILE A 445 19.79 4.47 -17.79
CA ILE A 445 18.53 5.21 -17.62
C ILE A 445 18.86 6.62 -17.16
N TYR A 446 18.42 7.61 -17.92
CA TYR A 446 18.58 9.03 -17.62
C TYR A 446 17.31 9.53 -16.95
N ALA A 447 17.31 9.55 -15.62
CA ALA A 447 16.09 9.87 -14.88
C ALA A 447 15.64 11.32 -15.11
N GLY A 448 16.58 12.28 -15.24
CA GLY A 448 16.30 13.72 -15.28
C GLY A 448 16.96 14.48 -16.44
N VAL A 449 16.58 15.76 -16.56
CA VAL A 449 17.07 16.68 -17.59
C VAL A 449 18.51 17.09 -17.28
N ILE A 450 19.42 16.80 -18.20
CA ILE A 450 20.84 17.18 -18.13
C ILE A 450 20.93 18.71 -18.28
N GLY A 451 21.58 19.39 -17.34
CA GLY A 451 21.95 20.81 -17.49
C GLY A 451 21.07 21.86 -16.78
N GLN A 452 20.02 21.47 -16.04
CA GLN A 452 19.31 22.41 -15.16
C GLN A 452 19.97 22.47 -13.78
N SER A 453 20.53 23.63 -13.43
CA SER A 453 20.92 23.94 -12.05
C SER A 453 19.64 24.11 -11.22
N VAL A 454 19.46 23.26 -10.21
CA VAL A 454 18.31 23.34 -9.29
C VAL A 454 18.86 23.63 -7.90
N PRO A 455 18.21 24.50 -7.11
CA PRO A 455 18.64 24.84 -5.76
C PRO A 455 18.84 23.60 -4.88
N ALA A 456 19.89 23.63 -4.06
CA ALA A 456 20.32 22.52 -3.20
C ALA A 456 19.31 22.10 -2.12
N SER A 457 18.24 22.87 -1.90
CA SER A 457 17.24 22.65 -0.84
C SER A 457 16.11 21.69 -1.23
N ALA A 458 15.88 21.41 -2.52
CA ALA A 458 14.78 20.56 -2.96
C ALA A 458 15.20 19.09 -3.07
N ARG A 459 14.55 18.20 -2.31
CA ARG A 459 14.69 16.74 -2.47
C ARG A 459 14.03 16.33 -3.80
N ARG A 460 14.84 16.07 -4.82
CA ARG A 460 14.35 15.63 -6.13
C ARG A 460 13.98 14.15 -6.08
N LEU A 461 12.72 13.83 -6.29
CA LEU A 461 12.22 12.45 -6.30
C LEU A 461 11.77 12.05 -7.70
N VAL A 462 12.05 10.80 -8.07
CA VAL A 462 11.59 10.16 -9.30
C VAL A 462 10.87 8.86 -8.95
N ALA A 463 9.71 8.65 -9.55
CA ALA A 463 9.02 7.37 -9.54
C ALA A 463 9.30 6.65 -10.87
N PHE A 464 9.59 5.35 -10.81
CA PHE A 464 9.78 4.52 -11.98
C PHE A 464 8.65 3.50 -12.10
N THR A 465 8.15 3.33 -13.31
CA THR A 465 7.21 2.27 -13.66
C THR A 465 7.82 1.48 -14.81
N PHE A 466 8.28 0.27 -14.53
CA PHE A 466 8.83 -0.61 -15.54
C PHE A 466 7.73 -1.49 -16.10
N HIS A 467 7.67 -1.61 -17.42
CA HIS A 467 6.75 -2.54 -18.04
C HIS A 467 7.14 -3.99 -17.67
N PRO A 468 6.17 -4.87 -17.37
CA PRO A 468 6.46 -6.21 -16.86
C PRO A 468 7.15 -7.12 -17.90
N THR A 469 6.90 -6.93 -19.20
CA THR A 469 7.46 -7.79 -20.26
C THR A 469 8.26 -7.03 -21.32
N ASP A 470 7.69 -5.95 -21.85
CA ASP A 470 8.28 -5.17 -22.93
C ASP A 470 9.46 -4.29 -22.49
N PRO A 471 10.41 -3.97 -23.39
CA PRO A 471 11.57 -3.14 -23.11
C PRO A 471 11.22 -1.64 -23.01
N PHE A 472 10.37 -1.30 -22.04
CA PHE A 472 9.79 0.02 -21.84
C PHE A 472 9.73 0.38 -20.35
N ALA A 473 10.13 1.60 -20.00
CA ALA A 473 9.94 2.13 -18.66
C ALA A 473 9.55 3.60 -18.70
N ILE A 474 8.80 4.04 -17.69
CA ILE A 474 8.41 5.43 -17.49
C ILE A 474 9.11 5.92 -16.23
N SER A 475 9.66 7.13 -16.28
CA SER A 475 10.08 7.83 -15.07
C SER A 475 9.33 9.14 -14.92
N VAL A 476 8.71 9.36 -13.77
CA VAL A 476 7.95 10.56 -13.45
C VAL A 476 8.68 11.32 -12.36
N GLN A 477 9.03 12.57 -12.66
CA GLN A 477 9.62 13.50 -11.72
C GLN A 477 8.60 14.55 -11.33
N ARG A 478 8.60 14.92 -10.05
CA ARG A 478 7.84 16.06 -9.55
C ARG A 478 8.82 17.16 -9.16
N THR A 479 8.79 18.26 -9.89
CA THR A 479 9.58 19.46 -9.61
C THR A 479 8.62 20.58 -9.23
N ASN A 480 8.49 20.84 -7.93
CA ASN A 480 7.51 21.79 -7.39
C ASN A 480 6.07 21.45 -7.82
N SER A 481 5.53 22.20 -8.78
CA SER A 481 4.21 22.06 -9.40
C SER A 481 4.19 21.20 -10.66
N ASP A 482 5.33 21.02 -11.30
CA ASP A 482 5.41 20.47 -12.65
C ASP A 482 5.83 19.00 -12.63
N TYR A 483 5.24 18.23 -13.54
CA TYR A 483 5.59 16.84 -13.76
C TYR A 483 6.39 16.71 -15.03
N ILE A 484 7.58 16.11 -14.91
CA ILE A 484 8.40 15.73 -16.07
C ILE A 484 8.27 14.22 -16.21
N VAL A 485 7.78 13.78 -17.36
CA VAL A 485 7.61 12.37 -17.69
C VAL A 485 8.63 12.02 -18.78
N ASN A 486 9.48 11.04 -18.51
CA ASN A 486 10.42 10.50 -19.50
C ASN A 486 10.02 9.07 -19.86
N PHE A 487 10.07 8.77 -21.16
CA PHE A 487 9.89 7.42 -21.70
C PHE A 487 11.25 6.83 -22.04
N HIS A 488 11.57 5.69 -21.42
CA HIS A 488 12.79 4.93 -21.65
C HIS A 488 12.45 3.77 -22.56
N ILE A 489 12.99 3.81 -23.77
CA ILE A 489 12.74 2.84 -24.83
C ILE A 489 14.06 2.26 -25.31
N ARG A 490 14.04 0.98 -25.68
CA ARG A 490 15.18 0.37 -26.38
C ARG A 490 15.21 0.91 -27.82
N ASN A 491 16.29 1.61 -28.17
CA ASN A 491 16.55 1.95 -29.57
C ASN A 491 16.95 0.67 -30.32
N ALA A 492 16.00 0.08 -31.03
CA ALA A 492 16.31 -0.97 -31.99
C ALA A 492 16.89 -0.28 -33.22
N VAL A 493 18.22 -0.22 -33.31
CA VAL A 493 18.84 -0.09 -34.61
C VAL A 493 18.42 -1.37 -35.35
N PHE A 494 17.45 -1.26 -36.25
CA PHE A 494 17.27 -2.28 -37.28
C PHE A 494 18.55 -2.22 -38.13
N SER A 495 19.55 -3.04 -37.76
CA SER A 495 20.69 -3.37 -38.59
C SER A 495 20.46 -4.73 -39.22
#